data_AF-A0A964D4F9-F1
#
_entry.id   AF-A0A964D4F9-F1
#
_cell.length_a   1.000
_cell.length_b   1.000
_cell.length_c   1.000
_cell.angle_alpha   90.00
_cell.angle_beta   90.00
_cell.angle_gamma   90.00
#
_symmetry.space_group_name_H-M   'P 1'
#
loop_
_entity.id
_entity.type
_entity.pdbx_description
1 polymer ?
#
loop_
_entity_poly.entity_id
_entity_poly.type
_entity_poly.pdbx_seq_one_letter_code
_entity_poly.pdbx_strand_id
1 'polypeptide(L)' 'MKEKQNPYKSHVVVLPEDRANEEIVNGFNNFLDLYSRAIQIERPAGGWEKVVEKFLKNHASEMKKKFPERKNDGLAD' A
#
# COMPACT_ATOMS: atom_id res chain seq x y z
N MET A 1 38.85 -10.63 2.69
CA MET A 1 38.09 -9.75 3.59
C MET A 1 36.61 -10.02 3.35
N LYS A 2 35.91 -10.65 4.31
CA LYS A 2 34.44 -10.76 4.26
C LYS A 2 33.90 -9.49 4.90
N GLU A 3 33.07 -8.73 4.19
CA GLU A 3 32.34 -7.62 4.79
C GLU A 3 31.56 -8.13 6.00
N LYS A 4 31.81 -7.49 7.16
CA LYS A 4 31.10 -7.76 8.40
C LYS A 4 29.69 -7.22 8.23
N GLN A 5 28.70 -8.11 8.17
CA GLN A 5 27.28 -7.74 8.11
C GLN A 5 27.01 -6.71 9.22
N ASN A 6 26.57 -5.50 8.86
CA ASN A 6 26.31 -4.42 9.80
C ASN A 6 24.87 -4.53 10.31
N PRO A 7 24.62 -5.00 11.55
CA PRO A 7 23.27 -5.15 12.09
C PRO A 7 22.57 -3.81 12.38
N TYR A 8 23.23 -2.67 12.13
CA TYR A 8 22.74 -1.32 12.41
C TYR A 8 22.25 -0.55 11.18
N LYS A 9 22.04 -1.20 10.02
CA LYS A 9 21.35 -0.58 8.89
C LYS A 9 19.93 -1.13 8.80
N SER A 10 18.92 -0.26 8.85
CA SER A 10 17.55 -0.62 8.48
C SER A 10 17.59 -1.26 7.08
N HIS A 11 17.21 -2.53 6.97
CA HIS A 11 17.33 -3.28 5.72
C HIS A 11 16.04 -3.25 4.90
N VAL A 12 14.92 -2.86 5.51
CA VAL A 12 13.62 -2.76 4.83
C VAL A 12 12.94 -1.45 5.24
N VAL A 13 12.64 -0.62 4.25
CA VAL A 13 11.78 0.57 4.41
C VAL A 13 10.43 0.23 3.79
N VAL A 14 9.37 0.38 4.58
CA VAL A 14 7.99 0.16 4.15
C VAL A 14 7.30 1.50 4.00
N LEU A 15 6.75 1.74 2.82
CA LEU A 15 5.91 2.90 2.50
C LEU A 15 4.46 2.41 2.41
N PRO A 16 3.67 2.48 3.49
CA PRO A 16 2.27 2.10 3.42
C PRO A 16 1.49 3.08 2.52
N GLU A 17 0.47 2.60 1.81
CA GLU A 17 -0.39 3.50 1.03
C GLU A 17 -1.49 4.12 1.90
N ASP A 18 -2.00 3.36 2.88
CA ASP A 18 -3.04 3.77 3.82
C ASP A 18 -2.78 3.25 5.25
N ARG A 19 -3.68 3.60 6.17
CA ARG A 19 -3.61 3.18 7.58
C ARG A 19 -3.74 1.66 7.75
N ALA A 20 -4.54 0.98 6.94
CA ALA A 20 -4.72 -0.46 7.06
C ALA A 20 -3.43 -1.21 6.69
N ASN A 21 -2.72 -0.76 5.65
CA ASN A 21 -1.40 -1.27 5.29
C ASN A 21 -0.38 -1.03 6.41
N GLU A 22 -0.39 0.16 7.02
CA GLU A 22 0.49 0.48 8.16
C GLU A 22 0.24 -0.49 9.34
N GLU A 23 -1.02 -0.71 9.71
CA GLU A 23 -1.40 -1.58 10.83
C GLU A 23 -1.00 -3.05 10.61
N ILE A 24 -1.09 -3.56 9.36
CA ILE A 24 -0.60 -4.89 9.01
C ILE A 24 0.91 -4.99 9.29
N VAL A 25 1.69 -4.03 8.83
CA VAL A 25 3.15 -4.05 8.95
C VAL A 25 3.57 -3.88 10.42
N ASN A 26 2.85 -3.06 11.18
CA ASN A 26 3.02 -2.95 12.63
C ASN A 26 2.77 -4.29 13.34
N GLY A 27 1.72 -5.02 12.96
CA GLY A 27 1.45 -6.36 13.49
C GLY A 27 2.59 -7.34 13.23
N PHE A 28 3.14 -7.35 12.00
CA PHE A 28 4.30 -8.16 11.64
C PHE A 28 5.56 -7.76 12.42
N ASN A 29 5.83 -6.45 12.55
CA ASN A 29 7.00 -5.96 13.26
C ASN A 29 6.95 -6.33 14.75
N ASN A 30 5.77 -6.22 15.36
CA ASN A 30 5.54 -6.61 16.76
C ASN A 30 5.70 -8.12 16.99
N PHE A 31 5.29 -8.95 16.02
CA PHE A 31 5.45 -10.41 16.12
C PHE A 31 6.91 -10.85 15.97
N LEU A 32 7.70 -10.17 15.14
CA LEU A 32 9.05 -10.59 14.76
C LEU A 32 10.16 -10.11 15.69
N ASP A 33 9.84 -9.36 16.76
CA ASP A 33 10.64 -8.80 17.89
C ASP A 33 12.18 -8.71 17.73
N LEU A 34 12.84 -9.82 17.38
CA LEU A 34 14.24 -9.97 16.97
C LEU A 34 14.69 -9.08 15.81
N TYR A 35 13.79 -8.65 14.91
CA TYR A 35 14.11 -7.82 13.73
C TYR A 35 13.54 -6.40 13.78
N SER A 36 13.04 -5.95 14.94
CA SER A 36 12.41 -4.62 15.11
C SER A 36 13.30 -3.44 14.69
N ARG A 37 14.63 -3.61 14.72
CA ARG A 37 15.60 -2.59 14.28
C ARG A 37 15.92 -2.61 12.79
N ALA A 38 15.45 -3.64 12.06
CA ALA A 38 15.73 -3.84 10.64
C ALA A 38 14.61 -3.32 9.72
N ILE A 39 13.42 -3.05 10.27
CA ILE A 39 12.24 -2.60 9.51
C ILE A 39 11.89 -1.17 9.94
N GLN A 40 11.87 -0.25 8.97
CA GLN A 40 11.44 1.13 9.13
C GLN A 40 10.10 1.29 8.43
N ILE A 41 9.07 1.70 9.18
CA ILE A 41 7.73 1.94 8.66
C ILE A 41 7.54 3.46 8.59
N GLU A 42 7.34 3.97 7.37
CA GLU A 42 7.08 5.38 7.12
C GLU A 42 5.59 5.71 7.23
N ARG A 43 5.27 7.00 7.21
CA ARG A 43 3.87 7.47 7.15
C ARG A 43 3.19 7.02 5.85
N PRO A 44 1.86 6.83 5.85
CA PRO A 44 1.11 6.55 4.64
C PRO A 44 1.40 7.54 3.51
N ALA A 45 1.80 7.02 2.36
CA ALA A 45 2.11 7.81 1.16
C ALA A 45 0.84 8.42 0.54
N GLY A 46 -0.32 7.75 0.69
CA GLY A 46 -1.61 8.20 0.16
C GLY A 46 -1.60 8.36 -1.36
N GLY A 47 -0.74 7.62 -2.07
CA GLY A 47 -0.63 7.70 -3.52
C GLY A 47 -1.84 7.05 -4.18
N TRP A 48 -2.23 5.88 -3.69
CA TRP A 48 -3.35 5.13 -4.23
C TRP A 48 -4.69 5.87 -4.11
N GLU A 49 -4.97 6.50 -2.96
CA GLU A 49 -6.19 7.29 -2.75
C GLU A 49 -6.33 8.39 -3.81
N LYS A 50 -5.23 9.10 -4.11
CA LYS A 50 -5.21 10.15 -5.15
C LYS A 50 -5.42 9.59 -6.54
N VAL A 51 -4.89 8.41 -6.84
CA VAL A 51 -5.09 7.74 -8.13
C VAL A 51 -6.56 7.36 -8.30
N VAL A 52 -7.16 6.75 -7.27
CA VAL A 52 -8.58 6.37 -7.26
C VAL A 52 -9.47 7.60 -7.39
N GLU A 53 -9.22 8.66 -6.61
CA GLU A 53 -9.97 9.92 -6.68
C GLU A 53 -9.92 10.50 -8.09
N LYS A 54 -8.71 10.63 -8.66
CA LYS A 54 -8.52 11.17 -10.02
C LYS A 54 -9.19 10.30 -11.07
N PHE A 55 -9.13 8.98 -10.92
CA PHE A 55 -9.78 8.04 -11.82
C PHE A 55 -11.31 8.17 -11.78
N LEU A 56 -11.90 8.15 -10.60
CA LEU A 56 -13.34 8.28 -10.41
C LEU A 56 -13.85 9.63 -10.93
N LYS A 57 -13.10 10.70 -10.67
CA LYS A 57 -13.45 12.06 -11.10
C LYS A 57 -13.37 12.25 -12.62
N ASN A 58 -12.30 11.78 -13.26
CA ASN A 58 -11.99 12.17 -14.65
C ASN A 58 -12.25 11.07 -15.67
N HIS A 59 -12.21 9.79 -15.29
CA HIS A 59 -12.16 8.68 -16.23
C HIS A 59 -13.35 7.73 -16.09
N ALA A 60 -13.87 7.50 -14.88
CA ALA A 60 -14.93 6.53 -14.66
C ALA A 60 -16.23 6.84 -15.44
N SER A 61 -16.62 8.13 -15.54
CA SER A 61 -17.81 8.53 -16.30
C SER A 61 -17.68 8.23 -17.80
N GLU A 62 -16.53 8.58 -18.40
CA GLU A 62 -16.27 8.33 -19.82
C GLU A 62 -16.19 6.84 -20.12
N MET A 63 -15.59 6.05 -19.24
CA MET A 63 -15.57 4.60 -19.38
C MET A 63 -16.97 3.98 -19.29
N LYS A 64 -17.82 4.44 -18.37
CA LYS A 64 -19.22 4.00 -18.26
C LYS A 64 -20.05 4.34 -19.51
N LYS A 65 -19.77 5.46 -20.17
CA LYS A 65 -20.41 5.83 -21.44
C LYS A 65 -19.90 4.98 -22.60
N LYS A 66 -18.59 4.72 -22.63
CA LYS A 66 -17.93 3.98 -23.73
C LYS A 66 -18.23 2.49 -23.72
N PHE A 67 -18.46 1.90 -22.54
CA PHE A 67 -18.69 0.48 -22.35
C PHE A 67 -20.01 0.21 -21.59
N PRO A 68 -21.17 0.56 -22.17
CA PRO A 68 -22.46 0.44 -21.49
C PRO A 68 -22.85 -1.01 -21.14
N GLU A 69 -22.28 -2.00 -21.83
CA GLU A 69 -22.46 -3.43 -21.58
C GLU A 69 -21.85 -3.89 -20.25
N ARG A 70 -20.90 -3.13 -19.68
CA ARG A 70 -20.24 -3.42 -18.40
C ARG A 70 -21.03 -2.93 -17.18
N LYS A 71 -22.31 -2.59 -17.33
CA LYS A 71 -23.17 -2.19 -16.20
C LYS A 71 -23.78 -3.38 -15.45
N ASN A 72 -23.66 -4.59 -16.00
CA ASN A 72 -24.37 -5.80 -15.55
C ASN A 72 -23.47 -6.83 -14.83
N ASP A 73 -22.30 -6.45 -14.33
CA ASP A 73 -21.49 -7.28 -13.45
C ASP A 73 -22.01 -7.27 -11.99
N GLY A 74 -23.31 -7.57 -11.84
CA GLY A 74 -23.81 -8.52 -10.84
C GLY A 74 -23.46 -8.34 -9.36
N LEU A 75 -23.24 -7.14 -8.84
CA LEU A 75 -23.33 -6.87 -7.40
C LEU A 75 -24.47 -5.89 -7.17
N ALA A 76 -25.68 -6.45 -7.09
CA ALA A 76 -26.83 -5.79 -6.48
C ALA A 76 -26.57 -5.59 -4.98
N ASP A 77 -27.10 -4.47 -4.49
CA ASP A 77 -27.11 -3.97 -3.10
C ASP A 77 -27.21 -5.02 -1.98
#